data_AF-I6B1D7-F1
#
_entry.id   AF-I6B1D7-F1
#
_cell.length_a   1.000
_cell.length_b   1.000
_cell.length_c   1.000
_cell.angle_alpha   90.00
_cell.angle_beta   90.00
_cell.angle_gamma   90.00
#
_symmetry.space_group_name_H-M   'P 1'
#
loop_
_entity.id
_entity.type
_entity.pdbx_description
1 polymer ?
#
loop_
_entity_poly.entity_id
_entity_poly.type
_entity_poly.pdbx_seq_one_letter_code
_entity_poly.pdbx_strand_id
1 'polypeptide(L)'
;MSHVESVSVKITDLNSLKAACARLGVEFLEGRKTYKWYGRSVGDYKLPEGFTAEDLGKCEHAIRVPGVDYEIGVAKAPDGKGYTCLYDFWGPGEGLLKKFGKGLTKLVDMYSLETLKAKARAKGYLSREAALPNGKTRLIVTVP
;
A
#
# COMPACT_ATOMS: atom_id res chain seq x y z
N MET A 1 5.90 -22.03 -1.52
CA MET A 1 5.71 -21.48 -0.16
C MET A 1 5.27 -20.03 -0.30
N SER A 2 3.96 -19.75 -0.32
CA SER A 2 3.44 -18.37 -0.43
C SER A 2 3.72 -17.62 0.86
N HIS A 3 4.23 -16.40 0.76
CA HIS A 3 4.48 -15.52 1.91
C HIS A 3 3.63 -14.27 1.71
N VAL A 4 2.35 -14.36 2.05
CA VAL A 4 1.48 -13.17 2.07
C VAL A 4 1.81 -12.36 3.32
N GLU A 5 2.12 -11.08 3.13
CA GLU A 5 2.44 -10.16 4.22
C GLU A 5 1.47 -8.98 4.19
N SER A 6 1.10 -8.48 5.38
CA SER A 6 0.36 -7.24 5.53
C SER A 6 1.32 -6.08 5.83
N VAL A 7 0.98 -4.89 5.33
CA VAL A 7 1.71 -3.68 5.70
C VAL A 7 1.34 -3.25 7.12
N SER A 8 2.30 -2.67 7.84
CA SER A 8 2.10 -2.17 9.21
C SER A 8 1.26 -0.90 9.28
N VAL A 9 1.12 -0.17 8.17
CA VAL A 9 0.40 1.10 8.11
C VAL A 9 -1.05 0.90 7.68
N LYS A 10 -1.96 1.43 8.48
CA LYS A 10 -3.39 1.48 8.17
C LYS A 10 -3.68 2.60 7.19
N ILE A 11 -4.39 2.26 6.13
CA ILE A 11 -4.84 3.18 5.11
C ILE A 11 -6.24 3.67 5.50
N THR A 12 -6.34 4.94 5.89
CA THR A 12 -7.60 5.58 6.26
C THR A 12 -8.09 6.56 5.20
N ASP A 13 -7.21 6.97 4.28
CA ASP A 13 -7.55 7.88 3.18
C ASP A 13 -7.18 7.28 1.82
N LEU A 14 -8.21 6.83 1.09
CA LEU A 14 -8.05 6.26 -0.25
C LEU A 14 -7.57 7.30 -1.27
N ASN A 15 -7.86 8.59 -1.09
CA ASN A 15 -7.40 9.62 -2.01
C ASN A 15 -5.88 9.81 -1.91
N SER A 16 -5.35 9.81 -0.68
CA SER A 16 -3.91 9.82 -0.44
C SER A 16 -3.23 8.56 -0.99
N LEU A 17 -3.89 7.40 -0.92
CA LEU A 17 -3.38 6.17 -1.54
C LEU A 17 -3.35 6.28 -3.07
N LYS A 18 -4.41 6.79 -3.71
CA LYS A 18 -4.44 7.03 -5.17
C LYS A 18 -3.33 7.99 -5.60
N ALA A 19 -3.13 9.07 -4.86
CA ALA A 19 -2.04 10.02 -5.12
C ALA A 19 -0.66 9.36 -5.00
N ALA A 20 -0.45 8.52 -3.98
CA ALA A 20 0.78 7.75 -3.81
C ALA A 20 1.00 6.77 -4.98
N CYS A 21 -0.05 6.08 -5.43
CA CYS A 21 0.01 5.18 -6.58
C CYS A 21 0.42 5.93 -7.86
N ALA A 22 -0.21 7.07 -8.12
CA ALA A 22 0.12 7.92 -9.27
C ALA A 22 1.58 8.38 -9.25
N ARG A 23 2.09 8.78 -8.07
CA ARG A 23 3.52 9.17 -7.90
C ARG A 23 4.49 8.02 -8.15
N LEU A 24 4.11 6.80 -7.81
CA LEU A 24 4.94 5.62 -7.97
C LEU A 24 4.84 4.99 -9.38
N GLY A 25 3.98 5.55 -10.23
CA GLY A 25 3.71 5.04 -11.58
C GLY A 25 3.02 3.69 -11.55
N VAL A 26 2.09 3.50 -10.62
CA VAL A 26 1.30 2.27 -10.48
C VAL A 26 -0.19 2.58 -10.53
N GLU A 27 -0.99 1.60 -10.94
CA GLU A 27 -2.41 1.78 -11.19
C GLU A 27 -3.22 1.37 -9.97
N PHE A 28 -4.04 2.30 -9.47
CA PHE A 28 -5.03 2.00 -8.43
C PHE A 28 -6.33 1.52 -9.09
N LEU A 29 -6.65 0.25 -8.92
CA LEU A 29 -7.87 -0.39 -9.41
C LEU A 29 -8.97 -0.30 -8.35
N GLU A 30 -9.77 0.77 -8.44
CA GLU A 30 -10.87 1.02 -7.51
C GLU A 30 -12.03 0.02 -7.69
N GLY A 31 -12.61 -0.45 -6.58
CA GLY A 31 -13.75 -1.38 -6.61
C GLY A 31 -13.38 -2.81 -7.02
N ARG A 32 -12.10 -3.09 -7.19
CA ARG A 32 -11.60 -4.43 -7.53
C ARG A 32 -11.72 -5.34 -6.31
N LYS A 33 -12.62 -6.34 -6.40
CA LYS A 33 -12.89 -7.27 -5.30
C LYS A 33 -11.87 -8.39 -5.11
N THR A 34 -10.99 -8.58 -6.10
CA THR A 34 -9.94 -9.60 -6.08
C THR A 34 -8.66 -9.07 -6.71
N TYR A 35 -7.52 -9.48 -6.16
CA TYR A 35 -6.20 -9.13 -6.67
C TYR A 35 -5.50 -10.38 -7.21
N LYS A 36 -4.64 -10.20 -8.22
CA LYS A 36 -3.82 -11.30 -8.76
C LYS A 36 -2.69 -11.63 -7.77
N TRP A 37 -2.72 -12.83 -7.24
CA TRP A 37 -1.71 -13.41 -6.33
C TRP A 37 -1.51 -14.88 -6.70
N TYR A 38 -0.68 -15.61 -5.95
CA TYR A 38 -0.41 -17.03 -6.23
C TYR A 38 -1.69 -17.90 -6.31
N GLY A 39 -2.80 -17.44 -5.73
CA GLY A 39 -4.13 -18.03 -5.95
C GLY A 39 -4.42 -19.27 -5.10
N ARG A 40 -3.44 -19.75 -4.31
CA ARG A 40 -3.62 -20.82 -3.34
C ARG A 40 -2.87 -20.51 -2.05
N SER A 41 -3.60 -20.24 -0.97
CA SER A 41 -3.03 -20.37 0.37
C SER A 41 -2.85 -21.86 0.65
N VAL A 42 -1.62 -22.33 0.76
CA VAL A 42 -1.32 -23.76 0.95
C VAL A 42 -1.40 -24.16 2.43
N GLY A 43 -1.88 -23.27 3.32
CA GLY A 43 -1.96 -23.53 4.77
C GLY A 43 -0.62 -23.52 5.51
N ASP A 44 0.51 -23.42 4.79
CA ASP A 44 1.87 -23.52 5.35
C ASP A 44 2.46 -22.21 5.89
N TYR A 45 1.78 -21.07 5.74
CA TYR A 45 2.33 -19.75 6.13
C TYR A 45 1.40 -19.01 7.08
N LYS A 46 1.99 -18.39 8.11
CA LYS A 46 1.24 -17.65 9.14
C LYS A 46 0.44 -16.55 8.45
N LEU A 47 -0.88 -16.66 8.55
CA LEU A 47 -1.79 -15.66 8.02
C LEU A 47 -1.49 -14.29 8.64
N PRO A 48 -1.63 -13.20 7.88
CA PRO A 48 -1.52 -11.87 8.46
C PRO A 48 -2.52 -11.73 9.60
N GLU A 49 -2.07 -11.08 10.68
CA GLU A 49 -2.80 -11.04 11.95
C GLU A 49 -4.23 -10.49 11.73
N GLY A 50 -5.25 -11.28 12.08
CA GLY A 50 -6.66 -10.93 11.90
C GLY A 50 -7.27 -11.25 10.52
N PHE A 51 -6.55 -11.95 9.63
CA PHE A 51 -7.09 -12.46 8.36
C PHE A 51 -7.19 -13.98 8.36
N THR A 52 -8.25 -14.52 7.73
CA THR A 52 -8.38 -15.96 7.48
C THR A 52 -7.82 -16.34 6.11
N ALA A 53 -7.57 -17.63 5.87
CA ALA A 53 -7.14 -18.11 4.55
C ALA A 53 -8.18 -17.82 3.44
N GLU A 54 -9.46 -17.72 3.80
CA GLU A 54 -10.57 -17.41 2.89
C GLU A 54 -10.69 -15.91 2.57
N ASP A 55 -10.08 -15.05 3.38
CA ASP A 55 -9.97 -13.61 3.12
C ASP A 55 -8.81 -13.29 2.16
N LEU A 56 -7.84 -14.19 2.05
CA LEU A 56 -6.75 -14.05 1.10
C LEU A 56 -7.28 -14.12 -0.34
N GLY A 57 -6.82 -13.21 -1.19
CA GLY A 57 -7.35 -13.02 -2.54
C GLY A 57 -8.59 -12.13 -2.63
N LYS A 58 -9.26 -11.82 -1.51
CA LYS A 58 -10.36 -10.83 -1.46
C LYS A 58 -9.80 -9.46 -1.07
N CYS A 59 -10.30 -8.42 -1.72
CA CYS A 59 -9.97 -7.04 -1.42
C CYS A 59 -11.15 -6.12 -1.74
N GLU A 60 -11.07 -4.85 -1.35
CA GLU A 60 -12.04 -3.82 -1.79
C GLU A 60 -11.52 -3.04 -2.99
N HIS A 61 -10.19 -2.91 -3.08
CA HIS A 61 -9.48 -2.30 -4.19
C HIS A 61 -8.20 -3.11 -4.45
N ALA A 62 -7.60 -2.93 -5.62
CA ALA A 62 -6.29 -3.54 -5.93
C ALA A 62 -5.32 -2.49 -6.46
N ILE A 63 -4.02 -2.74 -6.37
CA ILE A 63 -2.98 -1.91 -6.95
C ILE A 63 -2.19 -2.77 -7.92
N ARG A 64 -2.19 -2.38 -9.18
CA ARG A 64 -1.45 -3.04 -10.26
C ARG A 64 -0.14 -2.32 -10.51
N VAL A 65 0.94 -3.08 -10.53
CA VAL A 65 2.26 -2.58 -10.89
C VAL A 65 2.55 -2.96 -12.34
N PRO A 66 2.73 -1.99 -13.25
CA PRO A 66 3.13 -2.30 -14.62
C PRO A 66 4.41 -3.14 -14.66
N GLY A 67 4.37 -4.26 -15.38
CA GLY A 67 5.49 -5.20 -15.49
C GLY A 67 5.61 -6.22 -14.37
N VAL A 68 4.66 -6.26 -13.42
CA VAL A 68 4.59 -7.31 -12.39
C VAL A 68 3.26 -8.03 -12.51
N ASP A 69 3.30 -9.36 -12.56
CA ASP A 69 2.10 -10.19 -12.69
C ASP A 69 1.22 -10.18 -11.45
N TYR A 70 1.80 -9.93 -10.28
CA TYR A 70 1.08 -9.87 -9.02
C TYR A 70 0.63 -8.44 -8.69
N GLU A 71 -0.51 -8.37 -8.03
CA GLU A 71 -1.17 -7.16 -7.60
C GLU A 71 -1.18 -7.08 -6.07
N ILE A 72 -1.32 -5.88 -5.54
CA ILE A 72 -1.48 -5.64 -4.10
C ILE A 72 -2.97 -5.48 -3.82
N GLY A 73 -3.53 -6.35 -2.98
CA GLY A 73 -4.90 -6.24 -2.51
C GLY A 73 -5.02 -5.20 -1.40
N VAL A 74 -6.01 -4.30 -1.50
CA VAL A 74 -6.38 -3.37 -0.43
C VAL A 74 -7.62 -3.94 0.25
N ALA A 75 -7.41 -4.69 1.32
CA ALA A 75 -8.47 -5.32 2.09
C ALA A 75 -8.88 -4.43 3.28
N LYS A 76 -10.08 -4.63 3.81
CA LYS A 76 -10.49 -3.95 5.05
C LYS A 76 -9.58 -4.40 6.18
N ALA A 77 -9.17 -3.46 7.04
CA ALA A 77 -8.40 -3.80 8.21
C ALA A 77 -9.24 -4.73 9.14
N PRO A 78 -8.61 -5.69 9.85
CA PRO A 78 -9.34 -6.62 10.73
C PRO A 78 -10.14 -5.95 11.84
N ASP A 79 -9.71 -4.76 12.27
CA ASP A 79 -10.39 -3.94 13.26
C ASP A 79 -11.54 -3.11 12.68
N GLY A 80 -11.83 -3.25 11.38
CA GLY A 80 -12.85 -2.51 10.65
C GLY A 80 -12.53 -1.04 10.42
N LYS A 81 -11.36 -0.55 10.85
CA LYS A 81 -10.99 0.88 10.78
C LYS A 81 -10.01 1.14 9.65
N GLY A 82 -10.58 1.31 8.46
CA GLY A 82 -9.82 1.59 7.24
C GLY A 82 -9.41 0.31 6.52
N TYR A 83 -8.26 0.36 5.85
CA TYR A 83 -7.77 -0.66 4.96
C TYR A 83 -6.32 -1.05 5.29
N THR A 84 -5.95 -2.25 4.86
CA THR A 84 -4.56 -2.71 4.86
C THR A 84 -4.22 -3.29 3.49
N CYS A 85 -2.94 -3.20 3.11
CA CYS A 85 -2.44 -3.83 1.91
C CYS A 85 -1.98 -5.26 2.21
N LEU A 86 -2.48 -6.19 1.41
CA LEU A 86 -2.07 -7.59 1.36
C LEU A 86 -1.36 -7.82 0.03
N TYR A 87 -0.19 -8.43 0.07
CA TYR A 87 0.57 -8.76 -1.13
C TYR A 87 1.32 -10.07 -0.95
N ASP A 88 1.46 -10.82 -2.03
CA ASP A 88 2.31 -12.00 -2.09
C ASP A 88 3.64 -11.60 -2.74
N PHE A 89 4.75 -11.84 -2.06
CA PHE A 89 6.08 -11.53 -2.57
C PHE A 89 6.83 -12.74 -3.11
N TRP A 90 6.20 -13.92 -3.16
CA TRP A 90 6.83 -15.15 -3.64
C TRP A 90 6.80 -15.25 -5.16
N GLY A 91 7.91 -15.70 -5.77
CA GLY A 91 8.04 -15.94 -7.20
C GLY A 91 7.74 -14.69 -8.05
N PRO A 92 6.63 -14.63 -8.82
CA PRO A 92 6.25 -13.44 -9.60
C PRO A 92 6.04 -12.17 -8.74
N GLY A 93 5.81 -12.33 -7.44
CA GLY A 93 5.69 -11.25 -6.46
C GLY A 93 7.00 -10.54 -6.11
N GLU A 94 8.15 -11.10 -6.50
CA GLU A 94 9.47 -10.47 -6.26
C GLU A 94 9.58 -9.10 -6.97
N GLY A 95 8.83 -8.90 -8.05
CA GLY A 95 8.70 -7.60 -8.72
C GLY A 95 8.13 -6.51 -7.81
N LEU A 96 7.22 -6.87 -6.89
CA LEU A 96 6.67 -5.95 -5.89
C LEU A 96 7.74 -5.53 -4.89
N LEU A 97 8.58 -6.48 -4.43
CA LEU A 97 9.72 -6.19 -3.55
C LEU A 97 10.76 -5.29 -4.24
N LYS A 98 11.08 -5.55 -5.51
CA LYS A 98 12.01 -4.71 -6.29
C LYS A 98 11.47 -3.28 -6.45
N LYS A 99 10.18 -3.12 -6.70
CA LYS A 99 9.56 -1.81 -6.88
C LYS A 99 9.44 -1.06 -5.55
N PHE A 100 8.85 -1.67 -4.52
CA PHE A 100 8.43 -1.00 -3.29
C PHE A 100 9.26 -1.31 -2.05
N GLY A 101 10.13 -2.32 -2.09
CA GLY A 101 10.85 -2.81 -0.91
C GLY A 101 10.03 -3.79 -0.07
N LYS A 102 10.71 -4.44 0.88
CA LYS A 102 10.07 -5.33 1.87
C LYS A 102 9.09 -4.53 2.72
N GLY A 103 7.87 -5.03 2.88
CA GLY A 103 6.79 -4.34 3.61
C GLY A 103 6.15 -3.18 2.84
N LEU A 104 6.35 -3.11 1.51
CA LEU A 104 5.88 -2.01 0.65
C LEU A 104 6.31 -0.61 1.19
N THR A 105 7.50 -0.50 1.77
CA THR A 105 7.98 0.72 2.46
C THR A 105 7.87 1.97 1.59
N LYS A 106 8.20 1.90 0.30
CA LYS A 106 8.05 3.07 -0.60
C LYS A 106 6.59 3.48 -0.79
N LEU A 107 5.66 2.53 -0.87
CA LEU A 107 4.23 2.84 -0.96
C LEU A 107 3.75 3.51 0.33
N VAL A 108 4.19 2.96 1.47
CA VAL A 108 3.88 3.50 2.80
C VAL A 108 4.42 4.92 2.98
N ASP A 109 5.66 5.18 2.55
CA ASP A 109 6.27 6.50 2.62
C ASP A 109 5.50 7.54 1.79
N MET A 110 5.17 7.18 0.54
CA MET A 110 4.41 8.07 -0.35
C MET A 110 2.98 8.30 0.14
N TYR A 111 2.31 7.25 0.61
CA TYR A 111 1.00 7.36 1.23
C TYR A 111 1.02 8.28 2.46
N SER A 112 2.02 8.12 3.32
CA SER A 112 2.19 8.96 4.51
C SER A 112 2.41 10.42 4.13
N LEU A 113 3.24 10.67 3.11
CA LEU A 113 3.51 12.02 2.60
C LEU A 113 2.25 12.68 2.02
N GLU A 114 1.49 11.98 1.18
CA GLU A 114 0.23 12.51 0.63
C GLU A 114 -0.83 12.71 1.71
N THR A 115 -0.93 11.80 2.68
CA THR A 115 -1.84 11.95 3.84
C THR A 115 -1.48 13.18 4.68
N LEU A 116 -0.19 13.42 4.94
CA LEU A 116 0.26 14.58 5.70
C LEU A 116 -0.03 15.88 4.96
N LYS A 117 0.17 15.92 3.63
CA LYS A 117 -0.20 17.08 2.82
C LYS A 117 -1.70 17.34 2.82
N ALA A 118 -2.51 16.30 2.66
CA ALA A 118 -3.97 16.43 2.68
C ALA A 118 -4.43 17.00 4.04
N LYS A 119 -3.88 16.49 5.14
CA LYS A 119 -4.15 17.00 6.50
C LYS A 119 -3.65 18.43 6.71
N ALA A 120 -2.46 18.77 6.22
CA ALA A 120 -1.93 20.13 6.29
C ALA A 120 -2.85 21.11 5.54
N ARG A 121 -3.23 20.77 4.30
CA ARG A 121 -4.15 21.58 3.49
C ARG A 121 -5.52 21.73 4.15
N ALA A 122 -6.07 20.66 4.73
CA ALA A 122 -7.35 20.71 5.44
C ALA A 122 -7.31 21.64 6.67
N LYS A 123 -6.13 21.81 7.28
CA LYS A 123 -5.89 22.75 8.38
C LYS A 123 -5.50 24.17 7.93
N GLY A 124 -5.49 24.44 6.63
CA GLY A 124 -5.05 25.73 6.08
C GLY A 124 -3.52 25.96 6.14
N TYR A 125 -2.74 24.92 6.44
CA TYR A 125 -1.28 25.01 6.46
C TYR A 125 -0.71 24.89 5.06
N LEU A 126 0.38 25.61 4.81
CA LEU A 126 1.19 25.46 3.61
C LEU A 126 2.10 24.24 3.78
N SER A 127 2.31 23.47 2.71
CA SER A 127 3.24 22.35 2.73
C SER A 127 4.18 22.41 1.53
N ARG A 128 5.47 22.17 1.77
CA ARG A 128 6.51 22.14 0.76
C ARG A 128 7.38 20.91 0.93
N GLU A 129 7.68 20.24 -0.18
CA GLU A 129 8.65 19.15 -0.21
C GLU A 129 10.06 19.72 -0.36
N ALA A 130 11.00 19.19 0.42
CA ALA A 130 12.43 19.42 0.28
C ALA A 130 13.14 18.07 0.12
N ALA A 131 13.86 17.89 -0.98
CA ALA A 131 14.72 16.74 -1.17
C ALA A 131 15.92 16.84 -0.21
N LEU A 132 16.17 15.79 0.55
CA LEU A 132 17.35 15.69 1.42
C LEU A 132 18.52 15.05 0.65
N PRO A 133 19.77 15.36 1.03
CA PRO A 133 20.98 14.83 0.38
C PRO A 133 21.08 13.29 0.36
N ASN A 134 20.33 12.62 1.24
CA ASN A 134 20.29 11.17 1.38
C ASN A 134 19.16 10.51 0.57
N GLY A 135 18.56 11.22 -0.38
CA GLY A 135 17.46 10.71 -1.21
C GLY A 135 16.12 10.57 -0.47
N LYS A 136 16.02 11.05 0.78
CA LYS A 136 14.76 11.14 1.51
C LYS A 136 14.03 12.43 1.19
N THR A 137 12.70 12.43 1.32
CA THR A 137 11.88 13.64 1.17
C THR A 137 11.48 14.16 2.55
N ARG A 138 11.76 15.43 2.82
CA ARG A 138 11.25 16.14 3.98
C ARG A 138 10.02 16.93 3.58
N LEU A 139 8.91 16.71 4.27
CA LEU A 139 7.75 17.59 4.17
C LEU A 139 7.87 18.70 5.22
N ILE A 140 7.93 19.94 4.77
CA ILE A 140 7.91 21.14 5.62
C ILE A 140 6.46 21.63 5.63
N VAL A 141 5.86 21.70 6.82
CA VAL A 141 4.51 22.23 7.02
C VAL A 141 4.63 23.56 7.75
N THR A 142 4.10 24.62 7.17
CA THR A 142 4.14 25.99 7.69
C THR A 142 2.74 26.44 8.05
N VAL A 143 2.58 26.91 9.28
CA VAL A 143 1.36 27.56 9.74
C VAL A 143 1.39 29.01 9.21
N PRO A 144 0.31 29.50 8.56
CA PRO A 144 0.24 30.89 8.12
C PRO A 144 0.26 31.89 9.29
#